data_AF-A0A6S7IVL8-F1
#
_entry.id   AF-A0A6S7IVL8-F1
#
_cell.length_a   1.000
_cell.length_b   1.000
_cell.length_c   1.000
_cell.angle_alpha   90.00
_cell.angle_beta   90.00
_cell.angle_gamma   90.00
#
_symmetry.space_group_name_H-M   'P 1'
#
loop_
_entity.id
_entity.type
_entity.pdbx_description
1 polymer ?
#
loop_
_entity_poly.entity_id
_entity_poly.type
_entity_poly.pdbx_seq_one_letter_code
_entity_poly.pdbx_strand_id
1 'polypeptide(L)'
;MKENSSNDRDRIMKQTSSLFCLNPFLDEEGILRVGGRLTRASVPFHVKHLVILPLKGHITALVINHYHQRILHQGRGMTLNKLCTNGFWITAVARHIYDCLPCRKLCASPQDQKMADLPKHCLEPSPPFTHRTRYISIHPVRILRTDQGTNLMGARNELFEAVKEINQDKVREFLLAKECDWIEFQTNVPPASHMCGNAR
;
A
#
# COMPACT_ATOMS: atom_id res chain seq x y z
N MET A 1 -28.14 6.96 -46.55
CA MET A 1 -27.02 7.70 -47.18
C MET A 1 -25.73 7.02 -46.76
N LYS A 2 -24.91 6.60 -47.74
CA LYS A 2 -23.66 5.87 -47.49
C LYS A 2 -22.56 6.91 -47.19
N GLU A 3 -22.11 6.99 -45.95
CA GLU A 3 -20.95 7.83 -45.61
C GLU A 3 -19.65 7.06 -45.83
N ASN A 4 -18.86 7.58 -46.77
CA ASN A 4 -17.54 7.11 -47.16
C ASN A 4 -16.53 7.36 -46.02
N SER A 5 -16.33 6.39 -45.11
CA SER A 5 -15.42 6.53 -43.95
C SER A 5 -13.99 5.99 -44.19
N SER A 6 -13.68 5.42 -45.34
CA SER A 6 -12.45 4.64 -45.53
C SER A 6 -11.19 5.44 -45.89
N ASN A 7 -11.26 6.70 -46.31
CA ASN A 7 -10.10 7.45 -46.82
C ASN A 7 -9.48 8.49 -45.86
N ASP A 8 -10.15 8.83 -44.76
CA ASP A 8 -9.67 9.91 -43.87
C ASP A 8 -8.71 9.39 -42.77
N ARG A 9 -8.69 8.08 -42.55
CA ARG A 9 -7.87 7.43 -41.51
C ARG A 9 -6.37 7.49 -41.81
N ASP A 10 -6.00 7.27 -43.07
CA ASP A 10 -4.61 7.27 -43.52
C ASP A 10 -4.01 8.68 -43.58
N ARG A 11 -4.86 9.73 -43.59
CA ARG A 11 -4.41 11.12 -43.50
C ARG A 11 -4.04 11.56 -42.08
N ILE A 12 -4.68 10.97 -41.06
CA ILE A 12 -4.54 11.43 -39.67
C ILE A 12 -3.31 10.78 -38.99
N MET A 13 -3.08 9.49 -39.21
CA MET A 13 -1.94 8.78 -38.60
C MET A 13 -1.43 7.63 -39.47
N LYS A 14 -0.12 7.37 -39.37
CA LYS A 14 0.50 6.18 -39.97
C LYS A 14 -0.04 4.92 -39.31
N GLN A 15 -0.35 3.90 -40.12
CA GLN A 15 -0.87 2.60 -39.67
C GLN A 15 0.06 1.87 -38.68
N THR A 16 1.36 2.21 -38.66
CA THR A 16 2.36 1.65 -37.75
C THR A 16 2.37 2.28 -36.36
N SER A 17 1.62 3.36 -36.13
CA SER A 17 1.60 4.03 -34.83
C SER A 17 0.83 3.21 -33.79
N SER A 18 1.27 3.24 -32.53
CA SER A 18 0.58 2.56 -31.42
C SER A 18 -0.84 3.09 -31.18
N LEU A 19 -1.15 4.30 -31.65
CA LEU A 19 -2.46 4.91 -31.57
C LEU A 19 -3.41 4.42 -32.67
N PHE A 20 -2.92 3.88 -33.78
CA PHE A 20 -3.75 3.39 -34.88
C PHE A 20 -4.72 2.28 -34.43
N CYS A 21 -4.26 1.43 -33.50
CA CYS A 21 -5.08 0.37 -32.90
C CYS A 21 -6.31 0.89 -32.12
N LEU A 22 -6.27 2.15 -31.68
CA LEU A 22 -7.38 2.80 -30.97
C LEU A 22 -8.46 3.37 -31.90
N ASN A 23 -8.34 3.14 -33.21
CA ASN A 23 -9.22 3.71 -34.25
C ASN A 23 -9.51 5.21 -34.02
N PRO A 24 -8.47 6.06 -33.91
CA PRO A 24 -8.64 7.43 -33.48
C PRO A 24 -9.32 8.28 -34.55
N PHE A 25 -10.11 9.26 -34.13
CA PHE A 25 -10.75 10.24 -35.01
C PHE A 25 -10.74 11.63 -34.37
N LEU A 26 -10.93 12.67 -35.18
CA LEU A 26 -11.07 14.07 -34.71
C LEU A 26 -12.55 14.39 -34.51
N ASP A 27 -12.88 15.04 -33.40
CA ASP A 27 -14.22 15.60 -33.18
C ASP A 27 -14.40 16.95 -33.93
N GLU A 28 -15.59 17.53 -33.79
CA GLU A 28 -15.96 18.80 -34.42
C GLU A 28 -15.08 19.97 -33.94
N GLU A 29 -14.52 19.84 -32.74
CA GLU A 29 -13.60 20.79 -32.11
C GLU A 29 -12.11 20.53 -32.46
N GLY A 30 -11.82 19.50 -33.27
CA GLY A 30 -10.44 19.15 -33.67
C GLY A 30 -9.63 18.43 -32.59
N ILE A 31 -10.28 17.85 -31.58
CA ILE A 31 -9.67 17.06 -30.52
C ILE A 31 -9.62 15.59 -30.92
N LEU A 32 -8.47 14.96 -30.70
CA LEU A 32 -8.25 13.55 -31.00
C LEU A 32 -8.91 12.64 -29.95
N ARG A 33 -9.79 11.75 -30.40
CA ARG A 33 -10.53 10.82 -29.54
C ARG A 33 -10.39 9.38 -29.97
N VAL A 34 -10.61 8.47 -29.01
CA VAL A 34 -10.67 7.03 -29.24
C VAL A 34 -11.97 6.67 -29.96
N GLY A 35 -11.87 6.01 -31.11
CA GLY A 35 -12.99 5.36 -31.76
C GLY A 35 -13.33 4.05 -31.05
N GLY A 36 -14.61 3.70 -31.02
CA GLY A 36 -15.05 2.58 -30.16
C GLY A 36 -16.29 1.86 -30.64
N ARG A 37 -16.61 0.80 -29.90
CA ARG A 37 -17.77 -0.09 -30.14
C ARG A 37 -19.06 0.41 -29.48
N LEU A 38 -18.98 1.47 -28.67
CA LEU A 38 -20.08 2.03 -27.89
C LEU A 38 -20.84 3.15 -28.62
N THR A 39 -20.65 3.30 -29.93
CA THR A 39 -21.31 4.33 -30.74
C THR A 39 -22.82 4.34 -30.56
N ARG A 40 -23.44 3.15 -30.50
CA ARG A 40 -24.90 2.96 -30.36
C ARG A 40 -25.42 2.97 -28.92
N ALA A 41 -24.55 3.04 -27.90
CA ALA A 41 -24.98 3.01 -26.51
C ALA A 41 -25.67 4.32 -26.10
N SER A 42 -26.59 4.29 -25.13
CA SER A 42 -27.23 5.52 -24.60
C SER A 42 -26.39 6.12 -23.46
N VAL A 43 -25.14 6.46 -23.76
CA VAL A 43 -24.22 7.13 -22.83
C VAL A 43 -23.72 8.45 -23.42
N PRO A 44 -23.30 9.42 -22.59
CA PRO A 44 -22.80 10.70 -23.07
C PRO A 44 -21.61 10.54 -24.03
N PHE A 45 -21.53 11.44 -25.02
CA PHE A 45 -20.50 11.40 -26.07
C PHE A 45 -19.07 11.34 -25.53
N HIS A 46 -18.76 12.15 -24.51
CA HIS A 46 -17.43 12.22 -23.89
C HIS A 46 -17.00 10.93 -23.18
N VAL A 47 -17.96 10.09 -22.75
CA VAL A 47 -17.68 8.78 -22.15
C VAL A 47 -17.55 7.70 -23.24
N LYS A 48 -18.30 7.83 -24.35
CA LYS A 48 -18.16 6.95 -25.53
C LYS A 48 -16.80 7.11 -26.20
N HIS A 49 -16.38 8.36 -26.35
CA HIS A 49 -15.23 8.77 -27.15
C HIS A 49 -14.26 9.53 -26.26
N LEU A 50 -13.39 8.76 -25.61
CA LEU A 50 -12.41 9.28 -24.67
C LEU A 50 -11.37 10.14 -25.39
N VAL A 51 -10.98 11.26 -24.78
CA VAL A 51 -9.93 12.14 -25.28
C VAL A 51 -8.57 11.46 -25.15
N ILE A 52 -7.81 11.40 -26.24
CA ILE A 52 -6.46 10.85 -26.24
C ILE A 52 -5.49 11.95 -25.81
N LEU A 53 -4.82 11.76 -24.67
CA LEU A 53 -3.77 12.69 -24.24
C LEU A 53 -2.38 12.26 -24.72
N PRO A 54 -1.49 13.22 -25.06
CA PRO A 54 -0.13 12.91 -25.49
C PRO A 54 0.66 12.15 -24.41
N LEU A 55 1.45 11.16 -24.82
CA LEU A 55 2.22 10.32 -23.88
C LEU A 55 3.27 11.11 -23.08
N LYS A 56 3.84 12.16 -23.66
CA LYS A 56 4.97 12.94 -23.10
C LYS A 56 4.59 14.39 -22.76
N GLY A 57 3.34 14.64 -22.38
CA GLY A 57 2.87 15.97 -21.97
C GLY A 57 2.93 16.21 -20.46
N HIS A 58 3.22 17.45 -20.05
CA HIS A 58 3.14 17.84 -18.65
C HIS A 58 1.70 17.71 -18.11
N ILE A 59 0.71 18.12 -18.90
CA ILE A 59 -0.71 18.03 -18.54
C ILE A 59 -1.11 16.56 -18.29
N THR A 60 -0.68 15.64 -19.15
CA THR A 60 -0.91 14.20 -18.99
C THR A 60 -0.39 13.70 -17.65
N ALA A 61 0.82 14.12 -17.26
CA ALA A 61 1.42 13.76 -15.98
C ALA A 61 0.61 14.32 -14.79
N LEU A 62 0.18 15.59 -14.85
CA LEU A 62 -0.64 16.21 -13.82
C LEU A 62 -2.00 15.52 -13.66
N VAL A 63 -2.66 15.20 -14.76
CA VAL A 63 -3.96 14.52 -14.76
C VAL A 63 -3.83 13.12 -14.16
N ILE A 64 -2.81 12.34 -14.56
CA ILE A 64 -2.56 11.03 -13.97
C ILE A 64 -2.31 11.17 -12.47
N ASN A 65 -1.42 12.08 -12.05
CA ASN A 65 -1.07 12.24 -10.65
C ASN A 65 -2.29 12.64 -9.80
N HIS A 66 -3.12 13.56 -10.29
CA HIS A 66 -4.36 13.98 -9.63
C HIS A 66 -5.28 12.79 -9.33
N TYR A 67 -5.61 11.99 -10.35
CA TYR A 67 -6.52 10.86 -10.15
C TYR A 67 -5.86 9.72 -9.37
N HIS A 68 -4.57 9.48 -9.58
CA HIS A 68 -3.80 8.47 -8.85
C HIS A 68 -3.76 8.74 -7.34
N GLN A 69 -3.60 10.02 -6.95
CA GLN A 69 -3.68 10.45 -5.56
C GLN A 69 -5.11 10.36 -5.00
N ARG A 70 -6.13 10.76 -5.78
CA ARG A 70 -7.54 10.69 -5.33
C ARG A 70 -8.04 9.28 -5.06
N ILE A 71 -7.52 8.28 -5.78
CA ILE A 71 -7.83 6.89 -5.49
C ILE A 71 -6.91 6.28 -4.43
N LEU A 72 -6.08 7.06 -3.74
CA LEU A 72 -5.17 6.57 -2.70
C LEU A 72 -4.23 5.46 -3.18
N HIS A 73 -3.61 5.66 -4.35
CA HIS A 73 -2.53 4.79 -4.83
C HIS A 73 -2.92 3.32 -5.08
N GLN A 74 -4.20 3.03 -5.37
CA GLN A 74 -4.75 1.67 -5.60
C GLN A 74 -4.29 0.99 -6.91
N GLY A 75 -3.15 1.41 -7.47
CA GLY A 75 -2.52 0.76 -8.62
C GLY A 75 -3.07 1.17 -9.99
N ARG A 76 -2.54 0.49 -11.02
CA ARG A 76 -2.73 0.84 -12.45
C ARG A 76 -4.17 0.70 -12.91
N GLY A 77 -4.81 -0.43 -12.64
CA GLY A 77 -6.17 -0.71 -13.12
C GLY A 77 -7.18 0.31 -12.59
N MET A 78 -7.10 0.61 -11.29
CA MET A 78 -7.97 1.60 -10.65
C MET A 78 -7.71 3.02 -11.17
N THR A 79 -6.44 3.39 -11.37
CA THR A 79 -6.08 4.70 -11.94
C THR A 79 -6.63 4.83 -13.37
N LEU A 80 -6.43 3.81 -14.20
CA LEU A 80 -6.94 3.78 -15.58
C LEU A 80 -8.47 3.89 -15.61
N ASN A 81 -9.17 3.11 -14.79
CA ASN A 81 -10.64 3.15 -14.73
C ASN A 81 -11.15 4.53 -14.33
N LYS A 82 -10.51 5.15 -13.33
CA LYS A 82 -10.87 6.51 -12.90
C LYS A 82 -10.65 7.52 -14.03
N LEU A 83 -9.54 7.44 -14.76
CA LEU A 83 -9.28 8.28 -15.94
C LEU A 83 -10.34 8.07 -17.03
N CYS A 84 -10.65 6.83 -17.38
CA CYS A 84 -11.64 6.50 -18.40
C CYS A 84 -13.05 6.99 -18.04
N THR A 85 -13.45 6.84 -16.77
CA THR A 85 -14.76 7.35 -16.29
C THR A 85 -14.84 8.87 -16.38
N ASN A 86 -13.71 9.57 -16.34
CA ASN A 86 -13.62 11.02 -16.50
C ASN A 86 -13.35 11.45 -17.96
N GLY A 87 -13.44 10.54 -18.93
CA GLY A 87 -13.35 10.89 -20.35
C GLY A 87 -11.93 10.90 -20.93
N PHE A 88 -10.92 10.39 -20.23
CA PHE A 88 -9.53 10.41 -20.69
C PHE A 88 -9.01 9.01 -21.04
N TRP A 89 -8.30 8.91 -22.16
CA TRP A 89 -7.54 7.73 -22.55
C TRP A 89 -6.05 8.03 -22.57
N ILE A 90 -5.30 7.36 -21.68
CA ILE A 90 -3.87 7.59 -21.50
C ILE A 90 -3.12 6.26 -21.41
N THR A 91 -2.13 6.07 -22.28
CA THR A 91 -1.33 4.83 -22.33
C THR A 91 -0.14 4.84 -21.36
N ALA A 92 0.30 6.02 -20.90
CA ALA A 92 1.49 6.21 -20.07
C ALA A 92 1.29 5.97 -18.55
N VAL A 93 0.10 5.53 -18.12
CA VAL A 93 -0.26 5.39 -16.69
C VAL A 93 0.71 4.49 -15.92
N ALA A 94 1.13 3.37 -16.51
CA ALA A 94 2.02 2.41 -15.85
C ALA A 94 3.36 3.05 -15.46
N ARG A 95 3.96 3.86 -16.35
CA ARG A 95 5.22 4.56 -16.10
C ARG A 95 5.07 5.55 -14.93
N HIS A 96 4.00 6.34 -14.95
CA HIS A 96 3.75 7.32 -13.87
C HIS A 96 3.57 6.67 -12.49
N ILE A 97 2.97 5.48 -12.43
CA ILE A 97 2.79 4.76 -11.16
C ILE A 97 4.11 4.13 -10.71
N TYR A 98 4.94 3.65 -11.64
CA TYR A 98 6.26 3.11 -11.31
C TYR A 98 7.16 4.17 -10.66
N ASP A 99 7.10 5.42 -11.15
CA ASP A 99 7.87 6.54 -10.63
C ASP A 99 7.28 7.12 -9.31
N CYS A 100 6.10 6.67 -8.89
CA CYS A 100 5.41 7.17 -7.71
C CYS A 100 6.06 6.64 -6.42
N LEU A 101 6.67 7.54 -5.64
CA LEU A 101 7.35 7.19 -4.38
C LEU A 101 6.47 6.44 -3.37
N PRO A 102 5.21 6.86 -3.09
CA PRO A 102 4.29 6.09 -2.25
C PRO A 102 4.08 4.66 -2.76
N CYS A 103 3.79 4.48 -4.05
CA CYS A 103 3.58 3.15 -4.63
C CYS A 103 4.84 2.30 -4.55
N ARG A 104 6.02 2.88 -4.84
CA ARG A 104 7.28 2.15 -4.77
C ARG A 104 7.60 1.67 -3.36
N LYS A 105 7.26 2.46 -2.33
CA LYS A 105 7.42 2.07 -0.92
C LYS A 105 6.41 1.00 -0.52
N LEU A 106 5.14 1.18 -0.86
CA LEU A 106 4.06 0.25 -0.50
C LEU A 106 4.18 -1.11 -1.19
N CYS A 107 4.69 -1.13 -2.43
CA CYS A 107 4.90 -2.33 -3.22
C CYS A 107 6.35 -2.83 -3.19
N ALA A 108 7.19 -2.31 -2.27
CA ALA A 108 8.54 -2.81 -2.11
C ALA A 108 8.51 -4.26 -1.61
N SER A 109 9.40 -5.10 -2.15
CA SER A 109 9.57 -6.45 -1.64
C SER A 109 10.00 -6.40 -0.17
N PRO A 110 9.41 -7.24 0.71
CA PRO A 110 9.90 -7.40 2.07
C PRO A 110 11.40 -7.68 2.03
N GLN A 111 12.15 -6.97 2.85
CA GLN A 111 13.57 -7.26 3.04
C GLN A 111 13.68 -8.35 4.10
N ASP A 112 14.61 -9.28 3.89
CA ASP A 112 14.92 -10.28 4.91
C ASP A 112 15.60 -9.60 6.09
N GLN A 113 15.03 -9.76 7.29
CA GLN A 113 15.69 -9.33 8.51
C GLN A 113 16.83 -10.31 8.79
N LYS A 114 18.08 -9.86 8.63
CA LYS A 114 19.23 -10.62 9.09
C LYS A 114 19.25 -10.60 10.62
N MET A 115 18.89 -11.71 11.26
CA MET A 115 19.03 -11.87 12.71
C MET A 115 20.52 -11.85 13.06
N ALA A 116 20.87 -11.13 14.12
CA ALA A 116 22.22 -11.21 14.69
C ALA A 116 22.42 -12.58 15.35
N ASP A 117 23.68 -13.00 15.49
CA ASP A 117 24.00 -14.23 16.22
C ASP A 117 23.45 -14.15 17.66
N LEU A 118 22.88 -15.27 18.12
CA LEU A 118 22.39 -15.39 19.49
C LEU A 118 23.57 -15.22 20.46
N PRO A 119 23.44 -14.35 21.49
CA PRO A 119 24.49 -14.23 22.49
C PRO A 119 24.64 -15.55 23.24
N LYS A 120 25.88 -15.89 23.63
CA LYS A 120 26.25 -17.20 24.22
C LYS A 120 25.32 -17.66 25.35
N HIS A 121 24.88 -16.74 26.19
CA HIS A 121 24.00 -17.02 27.32
C HIS A 121 22.59 -17.52 26.94
N CYS A 122 22.14 -17.30 25.69
CA CYS A 122 20.89 -17.84 25.16
C CYS A 122 21.03 -19.28 24.63
N LEU A 123 22.26 -19.75 24.42
CA LEU A 123 22.55 -21.10 23.93
C LEU A 123 22.83 -22.09 25.08
N GLU A 124 23.04 -21.57 26.29
CA GLU A 124 23.32 -22.37 27.48
C GLU A 124 22.04 -22.59 28.30
N PRO A 125 21.72 -23.84 28.69
CA PRO A 125 20.60 -24.10 29.59
C PRO A 125 20.91 -23.45 30.94
N SER A 126 20.10 -22.47 31.33
CA SER A 126 20.22 -21.76 32.60
C SER A 126 18.86 -21.70 33.30
N PRO A 127 18.82 -21.74 34.65
CA PRO A 127 17.58 -21.56 35.39
C PRO A 127 16.88 -20.24 35.01
N PRO A 128 15.53 -20.17 35.08
CA PRO A 128 14.81 -18.94 34.82
C PRO A 128 15.38 -17.79 35.67
N PHE A 129 15.56 -16.61 35.06
CA PHE A 129 16.12 -15.39 35.65
C PHE A 129 17.64 -15.38 35.96
N THR A 130 18.41 -16.39 35.53
CA THR A 130 19.88 -16.43 35.74
C THR A 130 20.62 -15.38 34.90
N HIS A 131 20.25 -15.28 33.62
CA HIS A 131 20.81 -14.29 32.72
C HIS A 131 19.90 -13.07 32.68
N ARG A 132 20.33 -11.99 33.34
CA ARG A 132 19.71 -10.68 33.20
C ARG A 132 20.06 -10.17 31.81
N THR A 133 19.28 -10.51 30.79
CA THR A 133 19.29 -9.76 29.52
C THR A 133 19.03 -8.32 29.90
N ARG A 134 20.10 -7.52 29.95
CA ARG A 134 19.97 -6.08 30.14
C ARG A 134 19.27 -5.55 28.90
N TYR A 135 17.94 -5.43 28.97
CA TYR A 135 17.22 -4.49 28.16
C TYR A 135 17.68 -3.10 28.65
N ILE A 136 18.75 -2.58 28.04
CA ILE A 136 19.23 -1.24 28.34
C ILE A 136 18.30 -0.30 27.60
N SER A 137 17.24 0.13 28.26
CA SER A 137 16.54 1.34 27.84
C SER A 137 17.43 2.52 28.20
N ILE A 138 17.71 3.38 27.22
CA ILE A 138 18.50 4.60 27.43
C ILE A 138 17.71 5.60 28.30
N HIS A 139 16.42 5.35 28.53
CA HIS A 139 15.48 6.15 29.34
C HIS A 139 14.77 5.23 30.34
N PRO A 140 14.25 5.75 31.47
CA PRO A 140 13.46 4.95 32.41
C PRO A 140 12.32 4.25 31.67
N VAL A 141 12.24 2.91 31.80
CA VAL A 141 11.21 2.10 31.13
C VAL A 141 9.86 2.47 31.72
N ARG A 142 9.03 3.15 30.93
CA ARG A 142 7.67 3.50 31.35
C ARG A 142 6.68 2.36 31.13
N ILE A 143 6.85 1.53 30.10
CA ILE A 143 5.84 0.50 29.73
C ILE A 143 6.55 -0.76 29.24
N LEU A 144 6.20 -1.92 29.81
CA LEU A 144 6.57 -3.25 29.30
C LEU A 144 5.41 -3.82 28.46
N ARG A 145 5.70 -4.29 27.24
CA ARG A 145 4.72 -4.97 26.38
C ARG A 145 5.28 -6.32 25.94
N THR A 146 4.44 -7.35 25.97
CA THR A 146 4.74 -8.68 25.40
C THR A 146 4.09 -8.82 24.03
N ASP A 147 4.82 -9.39 23.08
CA ASP A 147 4.39 -9.70 21.72
C ASP A 147 3.51 -10.96 21.62
N GLN A 148 3.21 -11.62 22.75
CA GLN A 148 2.38 -12.83 22.78
C GLN A 148 2.88 -13.90 21.81
N GLY A 149 4.19 -14.17 21.80
CA GLY A 149 4.75 -15.32 21.07
C GLY A 149 3.94 -16.59 21.35
N THR A 150 3.76 -17.45 20.35
CA THR A 150 2.84 -18.61 20.40
C THR A 150 3.06 -19.55 21.59
N ASN A 151 4.26 -19.56 22.16
CA ASN A 151 4.62 -20.35 23.35
C ASN A 151 4.12 -19.76 24.68
N LEU A 152 3.66 -18.51 24.70
CA LEU A 152 3.17 -17.84 25.92
C LEU A 152 1.65 -17.96 26.10
N MET A 153 0.91 -18.49 25.12
CA MET A 153 -0.55 -18.65 25.24
C MET A 153 -0.95 -19.68 26.31
N GLY A 154 -0.14 -20.72 26.54
CA GLY A 154 -0.34 -21.71 27.61
C GLY A 154 0.08 -21.17 28.99
N ALA A 155 1.26 -20.58 29.08
CA ALA A 155 1.79 -19.97 30.31
C ALA A 155 1.04 -18.69 30.73
N ARG A 156 0.18 -18.14 29.85
CA ARG A 156 -0.59 -16.93 30.12
C ARG A 156 -1.45 -17.09 31.37
N ASN A 157 -2.21 -18.18 31.48
CA ASN A 157 -3.14 -18.37 32.60
C ASN A 157 -2.40 -18.54 33.93
N GLU A 158 -1.33 -19.35 33.96
CA GLU A 158 -0.48 -19.54 35.14
C GLU A 158 0.17 -18.22 35.58
N LEU A 159 0.67 -17.43 34.62
CA LEU A 159 1.24 -16.11 34.90
C LEU A 159 0.18 -15.14 35.45
N PHE A 160 -1.03 -15.13 34.90
CA PHE A 160 -2.12 -14.28 35.40
C PHE A 160 -2.59 -14.68 36.80
N GLU A 161 -2.58 -15.98 37.13
CA GLU A 161 -2.87 -16.45 38.49
C GLU A 161 -1.77 -16.05 39.48
N ALA A 162 -0.51 -16.27 39.14
CA ALA A 162 0.62 -15.83 39.97
C ALA A 162 0.67 -14.30 40.17
N VAL A 163 0.31 -13.52 39.15
CA VAL A 163 0.22 -12.05 39.24
C VAL A 163 -0.96 -11.60 40.12
N LYS A 164 -2.05 -12.38 40.21
CA LYS A 164 -3.15 -12.12 41.16
C LYS A 164 -2.75 -12.39 42.60
N GLU A 165 -1.92 -13.41 42.84
CA GLU A 165 -1.41 -13.75 44.18
C GLU A 165 -0.34 -12.77 44.67
N ILE A 166 0.34 -12.07 43.75
CA ILE A 166 1.33 -11.05 44.08
C ILE A 166 0.70 -9.84 44.76
N ASN A 167 1.27 -9.46 45.91
CA ASN A 167 0.92 -8.24 46.61
C ASN A 167 1.47 -7.02 45.84
N GLN A 168 0.61 -6.37 45.09
CA GLN A 168 0.95 -5.26 44.20
C GLN A 168 1.53 -4.04 44.95
N ASP A 169 1.17 -3.84 46.22
CA ASP A 169 1.62 -2.70 47.01
C ASP A 169 3.12 -2.81 47.37
N LYS A 170 3.56 -4.01 47.77
CA LYS A 170 4.99 -4.27 48.04
C LYS A 170 5.86 -4.12 46.79
N VAL A 171 5.34 -4.57 45.65
CA VAL A 171 6.03 -4.45 44.37
C VAL A 171 6.12 -2.99 43.94
N ARG A 172 5.05 -2.22 44.13
CA ARG A 172 5.02 -0.79 43.86
C ARG A 172 6.00 -0.01 44.73
N GLU A 173 6.06 -0.28 46.03
CA GLU A 173 7.04 0.35 46.94
C GLU A 173 8.49 0.08 46.51
N PHE A 174 8.81 -1.18 46.19
CA PHE A 174 10.15 -1.56 45.73
C PHE A 174 10.53 -0.88 44.41
N LEU A 175 9.58 -0.72 43.48
CA LEU A 175 9.81 -0.12 42.18
C LEU A 175 9.88 1.41 42.23
N LEU A 176 9.09 2.06 43.10
CA LEU A 176 9.23 3.48 43.40
C LEU A 176 10.61 3.80 43.97
N ALA A 177 11.16 2.93 44.83
CA ALA A 177 12.53 3.04 45.33
C ALA A 177 13.61 2.85 44.23
N LYS A 178 13.23 2.38 43.04
CA LYS A 178 14.10 2.20 41.87
C LYS A 178 13.75 3.14 40.71
N GLU A 179 12.92 4.15 40.95
CA GLU A 179 12.45 5.11 39.94
C GLU A 179 11.73 4.47 38.74
N CYS A 180 11.02 3.35 38.99
CA CYS A 180 10.24 2.63 37.99
C CYS A 180 8.74 2.77 38.26
N ASP A 181 7.96 3.13 37.25
CA ASP A 181 6.49 3.13 37.32
C ASP A 181 5.95 1.70 37.22
N TRP A 182 5.14 1.27 38.20
CA TRP A 182 4.40 0.00 38.11
C TRP A 182 3.16 0.19 37.25
N ILE A 183 3.15 -0.38 36.06
CA ILE A 183 2.00 -0.40 35.16
C ILE A 183 1.50 -1.83 35.03
N GLU A 184 0.18 -1.99 35.10
CA GLU A 184 -0.51 -3.26 34.89
C GLU A 184 -0.06 -3.92 33.58
N PHE A 185 0.23 -5.23 33.64
CA PHE A 185 0.77 -5.99 32.52
C PHE A 185 -0.19 -5.97 31.32
N GLN A 186 0.14 -5.21 30.28
CA GLN A 186 -0.68 -5.10 29.06
C GLN A 186 -0.17 -6.03 27.95
N THR A 187 -1.03 -6.92 27.49
CA THR A 187 -0.76 -7.75 26.30
C THR A 187 -1.10 -6.98 25.02
N ASN A 188 -0.27 -7.10 23.98
CA ASN A 188 -0.60 -6.52 22.68
C ASN A 188 -1.90 -7.12 22.12
N VAL A 189 -2.74 -6.27 21.52
CA VAL A 189 -3.92 -6.69 20.75
C VAL A 189 -3.41 -7.40 19.49
N PRO A 190 -3.94 -8.57 19.11
CA PRO A 190 -3.46 -9.28 17.93
C PRO A 190 -3.59 -8.40 16.67
N PRO A 191 -2.59 -8.39 15.78
CA PRO A 191 -2.65 -7.60 14.56
C PRO A 191 -3.76 -8.10 13.63
N ALA A 192 -4.49 -7.18 13.01
CA ALA A 192 -5.50 -7.52 11.99
C ALA A 192 -4.83 -8.15 10.75
N SER A 193 -5.56 -9.03 10.06
CA SER A 193 -5.08 -9.70 8.86
C SER A 193 -4.75 -8.69 7.75
N HIS A 194 -3.48 -8.67 7.33
CA HIS A 194 -3.04 -7.88 6.19
C HIS A 194 -3.61 -8.47 4.87
N MET A 195 -4.72 -7.90 4.37
CA MET A 195 -5.21 -8.13 3.02
C MET A 195 -4.57 -7.12 2.05
N CYS A 196 -3.35 -7.38 1.61
CA CYS A 196 -2.79 -6.72 0.42
C CYS A 196 -2.48 -7.81 -0.61
N GLY A 197 -3.34 -7.91 -1.64
CA GLY A 197 -3.08 -8.77 -2.79
C GLY A 197 -1.83 -8.27 -3.53
N ASN A 198 -0.81 -9.11 -3.62
CA ASN A 198 0.33 -8.87 -4.49
C ASN A 198 -0.13 -9.02 -5.95
N ALA A 199 -0.14 -7.92 -6.69
CA ALA A 199 -0.18 -7.96 -8.14
C ALA A 199 1.23 -8.29 -8.64
N ARG A 200 1.49 -9.57 -8.92
CA ARG A 200 2.50 -9.98 -9.90
C ARG A 200 1.89 -9.96 -11.29
#